data_AF-A0AAU3HKS4-F1
#
_entry.id   AF-A0AAU3HKS4-F1
#
_cell.length_a   1.000
_cell.length_b   1.000
_cell.length_c   1.000
_cell.angle_alpha   90.00
_cell.angle_beta   90.00
_cell.angle_gamma   90.00
#
_symmetry.space_group_name_H-M   'P 1'
#
loop_
_entity.id
_entity.type
_entity.pdbx_description
1 polymer ?
#
loop_
_entity_poly.entity_id
_entity_poly.type
_entity_poly.pdbx_seq_one_letter_code
_entity_poly.pdbx_strand_id
1 'polypeptide(L)' 'MSTDAERNPEWPGVTHVPADELARRQGVEPVASLDQLARPDLFESDDELDRFLADLYASRREGIA' A
#
# COMPACT_ATOMS: atom_id res chain seq x y z
N MET A 1 6.88 -13.17 -11.99
CA MET A 1 5.53 -13.75 -11.86
C MET A 1 4.57 -12.61 -11.61
N SER A 2 3.91 -12.10 -12.65
CA SER A 2 2.90 -11.03 -12.52
C SER A 2 1.65 -11.62 -11.87
N THR A 3 1.21 -11.04 -10.77
CA THR A 3 -0.13 -11.29 -10.24
C THR A 3 -1.11 -10.51 -11.12
N ASP A 4 -1.49 -11.09 -12.26
CA ASP A 4 -2.68 -10.69 -13.00
C ASP A 4 -3.86 -10.91 -12.03
N ALA A 5 -4.35 -9.83 -11.43
CA ALA A 5 -5.52 -9.90 -10.56
C ALA A 5 -6.65 -10.54 -11.38
N GLU A 6 -7.16 -11.68 -10.90
CA GLU A 6 -8.08 -12.53 -11.64
C GLU A 6 -9.25 -11.70 -12.20
N ARG A 7 -9.45 -11.80 -13.53
CA ARG A 7 -10.55 -11.15 -14.24
C ARG A 7 -11.87 -11.52 -13.59
N ASN A 8 -12.55 -10.58 -12.93
CA ASN A 8 -13.96 -10.70 -12.61
C ASN A 8 -14.78 -10.24 -13.84
N PRO A 9 -15.45 -11.14 -14.57
CA PRO A 9 -16.13 -10.80 -15.83
C PRO A 9 -17.46 -10.06 -15.66
N GLU A 10 -17.93 -9.80 -14.44
CA GLU A 10 -19.33 -9.39 -14.19
C GLU A 10 -19.55 -7.88 -13.94
N TRP A 11 -18.51 -7.02 -13.96
CA TRP A 11 -18.70 -5.59 -13.71
C TRP A 11 -18.90 -4.81 -15.01
N PRO A 12 -20.09 -4.20 -15.25
CA PRO A 12 -20.36 -3.49 -16.50
C PRO A 12 -19.60 -2.17 -16.53
N GLY A 13 -18.71 -2.02 -17.51
CA GLY A 13 -18.20 -0.71 -17.97
C GLY A 13 -16.83 -0.26 -17.44
N VAL A 14 -16.22 -0.97 -16.49
CA VAL A 14 -14.83 -0.67 -16.11
C VAL A 14 -13.92 -1.63 -16.86
N THR A 15 -13.37 -1.17 -17.99
CA THR A 15 -12.26 -1.86 -18.64
C THR A 15 -11.17 -2.07 -17.61
N HIS A 16 -10.86 -3.32 -17.27
CA HIS A 16 -9.78 -3.64 -16.35
C HIS A 16 -8.48 -2.97 -16.85
N VAL A 17 -7.90 -2.12 -16.02
CA VAL A 17 -6.61 -1.48 -16.29
C VAL A 17 -5.57 -2.16 -15.40
N PRO A 18 -4.53 -2.78 -15.98
CA PRO A 18 -3.45 -3.38 -15.20
C PRO A 18 -2.77 -2.35 -14.28
N ALA A 19 -2.31 -2.79 -13.11
CA ALA A 19 -1.61 -1.93 -12.15
C ALA A 19 -0.42 -1.18 -12.78
N ASP A 20 0.33 -1.84 -13.66
CA ASP A 20 1.46 -1.23 -14.39
C ASP A 20 1.01 -0.06 -15.28
N GLU A 21 -0.14 -0.18 -15.94
CA GLU A 21 -0.72 0.88 -16.78
C GLU A 21 -1.25 2.03 -15.91
N LEU A 22 -1.83 1.74 -14.75
CA LEU A 22 -2.22 2.76 -13.77
C LEU A 22 -1.01 3.51 -13.22
N ALA A 23 0.09 2.81 -12.91
CA ALA A 23 1.33 3.41 -12.41
C ALA A 23 1.95 4.35 -13.45
N ARG A 24 2.03 3.91 -14.71
CA ARG A 24 2.52 4.75 -15.83
C ARG A 24 1.70 6.03 -16.01
N ARG A 25 0.38 5.95 -15.92
CA ARG A 25 -0.53 7.12 -16.05
C ARG A 25 -0.36 8.13 -14.93
N GLN A 26 -0.06 7.66 -13.72
CA GLN A 26 0.14 8.51 -12.55
C GLN A 26 1.59 8.99 -12.40
N GLY A 27 2.49 8.58 -13.31
CA GLY A 27 3.92 8.90 -13.21
C GLY A 27 4.58 8.26 -11.99
N VAL A 28 4.03 7.15 -11.48
CA VAL A 28 4.57 6.44 -10.33
C VAL A 28 5.71 5.54 -10.79
N GLU A 29 6.87 5.73 -10.20
CA GLU A 29 8.05 4.88 -10.43
C GLU A 29 8.11 3.73 -9.41
N PRO A 30 8.63 2.56 -9.80
CA PRO A 30 8.88 1.47 -8.87
C PRO A 30 9.86 1.88 -7.76
N VAL A 31 9.58 1.42 -6.54
CA VAL A 31 10.48 1.62 -5.39
C VAL A 31 11.71 0.73 -5.55
N ALA A 32 12.87 1.33 -5.74
CA ALA A 32 14.14 0.64 -5.99
C ALA A 32 14.92 0.33 -4.70
N SER A 33 14.66 1.04 -3.61
CA SER A 33 15.30 0.80 -2.31
C SER A 33 14.43 1.26 -1.14
N LEU A 34 14.75 0.78 0.06
CA LEU A 34 14.10 1.22 1.30
C LEU A 34 14.33 2.71 1.59
N ASP A 35 15.48 3.24 1.18
CA ASP A 35 15.80 4.66 1.39
C ASP A 35 14.82 5.59 0.67
N GLN A 36 14.22 5.15 -0.43
CA GLN A 36 13.18 5.92 -1.14
C GLN A 36 11.87 6.00 -0.34
N LEU A 37 11.64 5.06 0.57
CA LEU A 37 10.49 5.04 1.46
C LEU A 37 10.73 5.80 2.77
N ALA A 38 11.99 6.07 3.10
CA ALA A 38 12.33 6.80 4.30
C ALA A 38 11.77 8.23 4.22
N ARG A 39 11.02 8.61 5.25
CA ARG A 39 10.50 9.96 5.45
C ARG A 39 11.14 10.51 6.73
N PRO A 40 12.18 11.35 6.63
CA PRO A 40 12.73 12.03 7.79
C PRO A 40 11.63 12.80 8.50
N ASP A 41 11.70 12.83 9.83
CA ASP A 41 10.77 13.58 10.68
C ASP A 41 9.29 13.18 10.51
N LEU A 42 9.02 11.96 10.04
CA LEU A 42 7.66 11.41 9.95
C LEU A 42 7.00 11.28 11.32
N PHE A 43 7.82 10.99 12.34
CA PHE A 43 7.42 10.96 13.73
C PHE A 43 8.24 12.01 14.49
N GLU A 44 7.58 12.73 15.39
CA GLU A 44 8.21 13.76 16.21
C GLU A 44 9.07 13.15 17.33
N SER A 45 8.83 11.88 17.66
CA SER A 45 9.55 11.15 18.72
C SER A 45 9.40 9.63 18.57
N ASP A 46 10.33 8.89 19.19
CA ASP A 46 10.24 7.43 19.29
C ASP A 46 8.96 6.99 20.06
N ASP A 47 8.55 7.75 21.08
CA ASP A 47 7.31 7.51 21.84
C ASP A 47 6.05 7.60 20.95
N GLU A 48 6.08 8.44 19.91
CA GLU A 48 4.99 8.54 18.94
C GLU A 48 4.95 7.33 18.01
N LEU A 49 6.11 6.91 17.53
CA LEU A 49 6.24 5.70 16.72
C LEU A 49 5.72 4.48 17.48
N ASP A 50 6.10 4.32 18.76
CA ASP A 50 5.66 3.19 19.59
C ASP A 50 4.13 3.17 19.78
N ARG A 51 3.52 4.34 20.02
CA ARG A 51 2.05 4.46 20.13
C ARG A 51 1.36 4.09 18.82
N PHE A 52 1.87 4.56 17.69
CA PHE A 52 1.35 4.21 16.37
C PHE A 52 1.42 2.70 16.10
N LEU A 53 2.56 2.07 16.42
CA LEU A 53 2.73 0.63 16.21
C LEU A 53 1.81 -0.21 17.10
N ALA A 54 1.58 0.22 18.34
CA ALA A 54 0.64 -0.44 19.25
C ALA A 54 -0.81 -0.39 18.71
N ASP A 55 -1.26 0.78 18.25
CA ASP A 55 -2.59 0.98 17.68
C ASP A 55 -2.77 0.17 16.39
N LEU A 56 -1.79 0.22 15.48
CA LEU A 56 -1.80 -0.57 14.24
C LEU A 56 -1.88 -2.07 14.52
N TYR A 57 -1.13 -2.55 15.53
CA TYR A 57 -1.15 -3.96 15.91
C TYR A 57 -2.51 -4.37 16.49
N ALA A 58 -3.11 -3.51 17.32
CA ALA A 58 -4.45 -3.72 17.86
C ALA A 58 -5.49 -3.79 16.73
N SER A 59 -5.54 -2.79 15.85
CA SER A 59 -6.47 -2.72 14.71
C SER A 59 -6.37 -3.95 13.80
N ARG A 60 -5.15 -4.41 13.51
CA ARG A 60 -4.94 -5.63 12.70
C ARG A 60 -5.56 -6.87 13.35
N ARG A 61 -5.58 -6.93 14.68
CA ARG A 61 -6.00 -8.11 15.44
C ARG A 61 -7.46 -8.09 15.85
N GLU A 62 -8.15 -6.96 15.74
CA GLU A 62 -9.59 -6.83 16.01
C GLU A 62 -10.46 -7.78 15.18
N GLY A 63 -10.02 -8.17 13.98
CA GLY A 63 -10.73 -9.13 13.12
C GLY A 63 -10.31 -10.60 13.27
N ILE A 64 -9.42 -10.92 14.22
CA ILE A 64 -8.86 -12.28 14.40
C ILE A 64 -9.41 -12.94 15.70
N ALA A 65 -10.30 -12.26 16.42
CA ALA A 65 -10.92 -12.73 17.66
C ALA A 65 -12.27 -13.43 17.43
#